data_AF-X6CM31-F1
#
_entry.id   AF-X6CM31-F1
#
_cell.length_a   1.000
_cell.length_b   1.000
_cell.length_c   1.000
_cell.angle_alpha   90.00
_cell.angle_beta   90.00
_cell.angle_gamma   90.00
#
_symmetry.space_group_name_H-M   'P 1'
#
loop_
_entity.id
_entity.type
_entity.pdbx_description
1 polymer ?
#
loop_
_entity_poly.entity_id
_entity_poly.type
_entity_poly.pdbx_seq_one_letter_code
_entity_poly.pdbx_strand_id
1 'polypeptide(L)'
;MLPSRPSRNRNDLFRERLDAIINMRHPLVRLSGLMPWARFDETFGRFYRPVGRPAKPTRLMVGLHYLKHVHDLSDEEVVDRWVENAYWQYFCGFEFFQHEAPIDASTMTRWRKRIGPEGLEEMLKASVEVALDTGTAKPNSLERITIDTTVQPKAMPIRPTAGFT
;
A
#
# COMPACT_ATOMS: atom_id res chain seq x y z
N MET A 1 -1.95 -33.38 -31.69
CA MET A 1 -0.67 -33.07 -31.02
C MET A 1 -0.93 -33.02 -29.53
N LEU A 2 -0.15 -33.73 -28.71
CA LEU A 2 -0.25 -33.58 -27.25
C LEU A 2 0.25 -32.17 -26.85
N PRO A 3 -0.39 -31.50 -25.88
CA PRO A 3 0.08 -30.22 -25.39
C PRO A 3 1.47 -30.40 -24.77
N SER A 4 2.41 -29.56 -25.19
CA SER A 4 3.75 -29.50 -24.61
C SER A 4 3.62 -29.26 -23.10
N ARG A 5 4.23 -30.14 -22.29
CA ARG A 5 4.32 -29.92 -20.84
C ARG A 5 5.11 -28.63 -20.62
N PRO A 6 4.63 -27.68 -19.80
CA PRO A 6 5.43 -26.53 -19.46
C PRO A 6 6.72 -27.03 -18.81
N SER A 7 7.86 -26.64 -19.38
CA SER A 7 9.16 -26.89 -18.79
C SER A 7 9.15 -26.31 -17.39
N ARG A 8 9.22 -27.19 -16.39
CA ARG A 8 9.44 -26.80 -15.00
C ARG A 8 10.81 -26.13 -14.97
N ASN A 9 10.82 -24.79 -14.97
CA ASN A 9 12.05 -24.02 -14.96
C ASN A 9 12.83 -24.43 -13.70
N ARG A 10 14.01 -25.01 -13.88
CA ARG A 10 14.85 -25.59 -12.82
C ARG A 10 15.29 -24.55 -11.77
N ASN A 11 15.07 -23.26 -12.03
CA ASN A 11 15.41 -22.15 -11.15
C ASN A 11 14.33 -21.80 -10.11
N ASP A 12 13.12 -22.35 -10.16
CA ASP A 12 12.12 -22.10 -9.11
C ASP A 12 12.44 -22.83 -7.79
N LEU A 13 13.37 -23.80 -7.80
CA LEU A 13 13.82 -24.50 -6.60
C LEU A 13 14.73 -23.66 -5.69
N PHE A 14 15.28 -22.56 -6.20
CA PHE A 14 16.25 -21.69 -5.50
C PHE A 14 15.74 -20.26 -5.32
N ARG A 15 14.46 -19.99 -5.59
CA ARG A 15 13.89 -18.69 -5.23
C ARG A 15 13.81 -18.64 -3.71
N GLU A 16 14.61 -17.77 -3.12
CA GLU A 16 14.64 -17.58 -1.68
C GLU A 16 13.26 -17.08 -1.24
N ARG A 17 12.54 -17.93 -0.51
CA ARG A 17 11.27 -17.55 0.07
C ARG A 17 11.52 -16.48 1.12
N LEU A 18 10.71 -15.44 1.11
CA LEU A 18 10.89 -14.31 2.01
C LEU A 18 10.82 -14.73 3.48
N ASP A 19 9.96 -15.69 3.84
CA ASP A 19 9.82 -16.22 5.19
C ASP A 19 11.04 -17.01 5.71
N ALA A 20 11.92 -17.45 4.82
CA ALA A 20 13.19 -18.07 5.19
C ALA A 20 14.32 -17.05 5.45
N ILE A 21 14.16 -15.81 4.97
CA ILE A 21 15.20 -14.75 5.03
C ILE A 21 14.85 -13.70 6.09
N ILE A 22 13.57 -13.40 6.25
CA ILE A 22 13.10 -12.33 7.13
C ILE A 22 12.83 -12.84 8.54
N ASN A 23 13.02 -11.96 9.53
CA ASN A 23 12.60 -12.27 10.89
C ASN A 23 11.07 -12.20 11.01
N MET A 24 10.42 -13.34 11.21
CA MET A 24 8.95 -13.42 11.38
C MET A 24 8.42 -12.68 12.62
N ARG A 25 9.29 -12.35 13.58
CA ARG A 25 8.94 -11.52 14.75
C ARG A 25 9.03 -10.01 14.47
N HIS A 26 9.47 -9.62 13.28
CA HIS A 26 9.58 -8.22 12.90
C HIS A 26 8.20 -7.54 12.96
N PRO A 27 8.09 -6.31 13.51
CA PRO A 27 6.79 -5.63 13.67
C PRO A 27 5.99 -5.53 12.37
N LEU A 28 6.63 -5.23 11.24
CA LEU A 28 5.97 -5.15 9.93
C LEU A 28 5.41 -6.50 9.47
N VAL A 29 6.11 -7.61 9.75
CA VAL A 29 5.65 -8.96 9.40
C VAL A 29 4.44 -9.35 10.24
N ARG A 30 4.49 -9.06 11.54
CA ARG A 30 3.35 -9.26 12.44
C ARG A 30 2.16 -8.41 12.04
N LEU A 31 2.37 -7.14 11.72
CA LEU A 31 1.33 -6.24 11.23
C LEU A 31 0.68 -6.80 9.95
N SER A 32 1.49 -7.33 9.03
CA SER A 32 0.97 -7.99 7.82
C SER A 32 0.01 -9.13 8.13
N GLY A 33 0.26 -9.90 9.19
CA GLY A 33 -0.64 -10.97 9.62
C GLY A 33 -1.93 -10.49 10.30
N LEU A 34 -1.94 -9.27 10.82
CA LEU A 34 -3.08 -8.68 11.52
C LEU A 34 -3.96 -7.82 10.62
N MET A 35 -3.39 -7.27 9.54
CA MET A 35 -4.10 -6.44 8.59
C MET A 35 -5.35 -7.15 8.02
N PRO A 36 -6.50 -6.48 7.92
CA PRO A 36 -7.74 -7.08 7.45
C PRO A 36 -7.78 -7.06 5.92
N TRP A 37 -6.90 -7.83 5.27
CA TRP A 37 -6.74 -7.83 3.81
C TRP A 37 -8.04 -8.10 3.05
N ALA A 38 -8.88 -8.99 3.57
CA ALA A 38 -10.19 -9.28 2.99
C ALA A 38 -11.11 -8.04 2.95
N ARG A 39 -11.14 -7.21 4.00
CA ARG A 39 -11.91 -5.96 4.04
C ARG A 39 -11.41 -4.98 2.98
N PHE A 40 -10.10 -4.93 2.75
CA PHE A 40 -9.54 -4.11 1.67
C PHE A 40 -9.90 -4.64 0.29
N ASP A 41 -9.85 -5.96 0.08
CA ASP A 41 -10.26 -6.57 -1.19
C ASP A 41 -11.74 -6.32 -1.48
N GLU A 42 -12.62 -6.33 -0.49
CA GLU A 42 -14.04 -5.97 -0.66
C GLU A 42 -14.20 -4.47 -0.95
N THR A 43 -13.55 -3.62 -0.15
CA THR A 43 -13.69 -2.16 -0.22
C THR A 43 -13.09 -1.59 -1.50
N PHE A 44 -11.98 -2.15 -1.98
CA PHE A 44 -11.29 -1.69 -3.18
C PHE A 44 -11.58 -2.54 -4.41
N GLY A 45 -12.06 -3.77 -4.22
CA GLY A 45 -12.51 -4.70 -5.28
C GLY A 45 -13.50 -4.05 -6.24
N ARG A 46 -14.42 -3.22 -5.72
CA ARG A 46 -15.39 -2.45 -6.52
C ARG A 46 -14.76 -1.49 -7.53
N PHE A 47 -13.52 -1.05 -7.32
CA PHE A 47 -12.80 -0.17 -8.25
C PHE A 47 -12.00 -0.92 -9.31
N TYR A 48 -11.92 -2.25 -9.21
CA TYR A 48 -11.31 -3.12 -10.21
C TYR A 48 -12.39 -3.64 -11.15
N ARG A 49 -12.18 -3.42 -12.46
CA ARG A 49 -13.09 -3.95 -13.48
C ARG A 49 -12.75 -5.42 -13.75
N PRO A 50 -13.75 -6.30 -13.93
CA PRO A 50 -13.52 -7.71 -14.26
C PRO A 50 -12.97 -7.95 -15.67
N VAL A 51 -12.98 -6.93 -16.54
CA VAL A 51 -12.53 -7.02 -17.93
C VAL A 51 -11.32 -6.11 -18.16
N GLY A 52 -10.16 -6.71 -18.48
CA GLY A 52 -8.92 -5.99 -18.81
C GLY A 52 -7.64 -6.67 -18.28
N ARG A 53 -6.51 -5.94 -18.32
CA ARG A 53 -5.23 -6.36 -17.72
C ARG A 53 -5.47 -6.67 -16.22
N PRO A 54 -4.97 -7.81 -15.69
CA PRO A 54 -5.19 -8.16 -14.30
C PRO A 54 -4.79 -7.00 -13.40
N ALA A 55 -5.73 -6.61 -12.56
CA ALA A 55 -5.52 -5.63 -11.52
C ALA A 55 -4.29 -6.01 -10.69
N LYS A 56 -3.44 -5.03 -10.36
CA LYS A 56 -2.40 -5.26 -9.36
C LYS A 56 -3.07 -5.65 -8.03
N PRO A 57 -2.52 -6.60 -7.27
CA PRO A 57 -3.12 -7.07 -6.03
C PRO A 57 -3.45 -5.90 -5.10
N THR A 58 -4.63 -5.88 -4.49
CA THR A 58 -5.03 -4.81 -3.57
C THR A 58 -4.03 -4.67 -2.42
N ARG A 59 -3.55 -5.81 -1.89
CA ARG A 59 -2.52 -5.88 -0.87
C ARG A 59 -1.22 -5.16 -1.25
N LEU A 60 -0.80 -5.24 -2.51
CA LEU A 60 0.36 -4.52 -3.00
C LEU A 60 0.13 -3.00 -2.94
N MET A 61 -1.00 -2.54 -3.47
CA MET A 61 -1.31 -1.10 -3.50
C MET A 61 -1.47 -0.52 -2.10
N VAL A 62 -2.27 -1.18 -1.26
CA VAL A 62 -2.46 -0.81 0.15
C VAL A 62 -1.14 -0.82 0.90
N GLY A 63 -0.32 -1.86 0.70
CA GLY A 63 0.97 -2.00 1.35
C GLY A 63 1.95 -0.87 1.01
N LEU A 64 2.07 -0.53 -0.27
CA LEU A 64 2.94 0.57 -0.72
C LEU A 64 2.45 1.92 -0.21
N HIS A 65 1.14 2.18 -0.21
CA HIS A 65 0.59 3.42 0.32
C HIS A 65 0.73 3.54 1.84
N TYR A 66 0.63 2.43 2.56
CA TYR A 66 0.93 2.38 3.98
C TYR A 66 2.41 2.70 4.27
N LEU A 67 3.33 2.03 3.58
CA LEU A 67 4.77 2.25 3.73
C LEU A 67 5.17 3.69 3.38
N LYS A 68 4.58 4.22 2.31
CA LYS A 68 4.72 5.63 1.92
C LYS A 68 4.37 6.56 3.08
N HIS A 69 3.21 6.36 3.70
CA HIS A 69 2.71 7.24 4.75
C HIS A 69 3.53 7.13 6.04
N VAL A 70 3.86 5.91 6.46
CA VAL A 70 4.65 5.68 7.70
C VAL A 70 6.07 6.23 7.58
N HIS A 71 6.68 6.16 6.39
CA HIS A 71 8.04 6.63 6.16
C HIS A 71 8.12 8.06 5.61
N ASP A 72 6.98 8.67 5.22
CA ASP A 72 6.90 9.97 4.53
C ASP A 72 7.83 10.06 3.33
N LEU A 73 7.56 9.18 2.36
CA LEU A 73 8.34 9.04 1.14
C LEU A 73 7.53 9.47 -0.09
N SER A 74 8.22 9.79 -1.18
CA SER A 74 7.59 9.93 -2.51
C SER A 74 7.14 8.58 -3.08
N ASP A 75 6.33 8.59 -4.15
CA ASP A 75 5.89 7.34 -4.78
C ASP A 75 7.10 6.59 -5.39
N GLU A 76 8.08 7.33 -5.92
CA GLU A 76 9.32 6.83 -6.51
C GLU A 76 10.22 6.19 -5.45
N GLU A 77 10.51 6.90 -4.36
CA GLU A 77 11.36 6.38 -3.28
C GLU A 77 10.79 5.13 -2.63
N VAL A 78 9.46 5.01 -2.54
CA VAL A 78 8.82 3.81 -2.01
C VAL A 78 9.08 2.61 -2.91
N VAL A 79 8.96 2.79 -4.22
CA VAL A 79 9.21 1.72 -5.19
C VAL A 79 10.68 1.32 -5.20
N ASP A 80 11.60 2.29 -5.15
CA ASP A 80 13.05 2.02 -5.12
C ASP A 80 13.44 1.27 -3.84
N ARG A 81 13.03 1.77 -2.67
CA ARG A 81 13.30 1.10 -1.39
C ARG A 81 12.61 -0.26 -1.28
N TRP A 82 11.47 -0.46 -1.93
CA TRP A 82 10.79 -1.74 -1.91
C TRP A 82 11.64 -2.86 -2.53
N VAL A 83 12.39 -2.56 -3.59
CA VAL A 83 13.28 -3.53 -4.25
C VAL A 83 14.41 -3.96 -3.32
N GLU A 84 14.90 -3.05 -2.49
CA GLU A 84 16.00 -3.31 -1.56
C GLU A 84 15.57 -4.01 -0.27
N ASN A 85 14.28 -3.97 0.09
CA ASN A 85 13.79 -4.36 1.41
C ASN A 85 12.86 -5.59 1.39
N ALA A 86 13.40 -6.77 1.74
CA ALA A 86 12.64 -8.03 1.82
C ALA A 86 11.39 -7.94 2.72
N TYR A 87 11.45 -7.19 3.82
CA TYR A 87 10.30 -6.98 4.72
C TYR A 87 9.14 -6.25 4.04
N TRP A 88 9.43 -5.31 3.15
CA TRP A 88 8.41 -4.53 2.42
C TRP A 88 7.75 -5.41 1.35
N GLN A 89 8.55 -6.26 0.68
CA GLN A 89 8.04 -7.22 -0.28
C GLN A 89 7.08 -8.23 0.39
N TYR A 90 7.46 -8.74 1.56
CA TYR A 90 6.60 -9.64 2.34
C TYR A 90 5.32 -8.95 2.79
N PHE A 91 5.42 -7.71 3.29
CA PHE A 91 4.25 -6.92 3.72
C PHE A 91 3.24 -6.74 2.59
N CYS A 92 3.73 -6.44 1.39
CA CYS A 92 2.95 -6.32 0.15
C CYS A 92 2.42 -7.66 -0.40
N GLY A 93 2.73 -8.79 0.23
CA GLY A 93 2.17 -10.11 -0.10
C GLY A 93 2.96 -10.94 -1.10
N PHE A 94 4.24 -10.64 -1.30
CA PHE A 94 5.12 -11.51 -2.08
C PHE A 94 5.63 -12.67 -1.23
N GLU A 95 5.76 -13.85 -1.85
CA GLU A 95 6.30 -15.06 -1.22
C GLU A 95 7.80 -15.21 -1.49
N PHE A 96 8.30 -14.65 -2.59
CA PHE A 96 9.68 -14.76 -3.05
C PHE A 96 10.28 -13.37 -3.25
N PHE A 97 11.57 -13.23 -2.93
CA PHE A 97 12.29 -11.98 -3.13
C PHE A 97 12.31 -11.60 -4.62
N GLN A 98 12.03 -10.33 -4.91
CA GLN A 98 12.04 -9.73 -6.22
C GLN A 98 13.16 -8.69 -6.30
N HIS A 99 13.91 -8.71 -7.39
CA HIS A 99 14.97 -7.73 -7.68
C HIS A 99 14.50 -6.60 -8.60
N GLU A 100 13.25 -6.64 -9.05
CA GLU A 100 12.67 -5.66 -9.95
C GLU A 100 11.47 -4.98 -9.30
N ALA A 101 11.26 -3.72 -9.65
CA ALA A 101 10.12 -2.95 -9.18
C ALA A 101 8.78 -3.62 -9.57
N PRO A 102 7.83 -3.78 -8.62
CA PRO A 102 6.60 -4.53 -8.87
C PRO A 102 5.61 -3.71 -9.71
N ILE A 103 5.76 -2.38 -9.67
CA ILE A 103 4.98 -1.38 -10.40
C ILE A 103 5.85 -0.16 -10.72
N ASP A 104 5.42 0.60 -11.71
CA ASP A 104 5.88 1.97 -11.92
C ASP A 104 5.19 2.93 -10.94
N ALA A 105 5.93 3.93 -10.42
CA ALA A 105 5.45 4.89 -9.43
C ALA A 105 4.17 5.63 -9.87
N SER A 106 3.99 5.89 -11.18
CA SER A 106 2.76 6.51 -11.71
C SER A 106 1.50 5.67 -11.46
N THR A 107 1.67 4.36 -11.21
CA THR A 107 0.57 3.44 -10.86
C THR A 107 -0.01 3.78 -9.50
N MET A 108 0.81 4.18 -8.53
CA MET A 108 0.37 4.63 -7.20
C MET A 108 -0.44 5.93 -7.30
N THR A 109 0.00 6.87 -8.13
CA THR A 109 -0.75 8.10 -8.40
C THR A 109 -2.09 7.83 -9.08
N ARG A 110 -2.12 6.94 -10.09
CA ARG A 110 -3.38 6.55 -10.78
C ARG A 110 -4.34 5.83 -9.84
N TRP A 111 -3.84 5.00 -8.94
CA TRP A 111 -4.67 4.30 -7.96
C TRP A 111 -5.27 5.28 -6.95
N ARG A 112 -4.48 6.21 -6.38
CA ARG A 112 -5.00 7.27 -5.49
C ARG A 112 -6.10 8.09 -6.15
N LYS A 113 -5.94 8.47 -7.42
CA LYS A 113 -6.98 9.18 -8.17
C LYS A 113 -8.27 8.36 -8.35
N ARG A 114 -8.16 7.03 -8.39
CA ARG A 114 -9.30 6.11 -8.58
C ARG A 114 -10.07 5.86 -7.29
N ILE A 115 -9.37 5.65 -6.18
CA ILE A 115 -10.01 5.40 -4.87
C ILE A 115 -10.48 6.69 -4.19
N GLY A 116 -9.91 7.83 -4.58
CA GLY A 116 -10.18 9.13 -3.96
C GLY A 116 -9.54 9.29 -2.58
N PRO A 117 -9.60 10.50 -2.00
CA PRO A 117 -9.07 10.77 -0.66
C PRO A 117 -9.80 9.97 0.42
N GLU A 118 -11.11 9.79 0.30
CA GLU A 118 -11.93 9.01 1.24
C GLU A 118 -11.50 7.55 1.32
N GLY A 119 -11.18 6.92 0.19
CA GLY A 119 -10.70 5.54 0.16
C GLY A 119 -9.32 5.39 0.81
N LEU A 120 -8.46 6.40 0.72
CA LEU A 120 -7.13 6.40 1.34
C LEU A 120 -7.25 6.60 2.85
N GLU A 121 -8.16 7.48 3.28
CA GLU A 121 -8.44 7.71 4.70
C GLU A 121 -9.03 6.46 5.36
N GLU A 122 -9.99 5.79 4.71
CA GLU A 122 -10.56 4.53 5.19
C GLU A 122 -9.50 3.43 5.32
N MET A 123 -8.56 3.37 4.36
CA MET A 123 -7.42 2.44 4.42
C MET A 123 -6.56 2.70 5.67
N LEU A 124 -6.22 3.97 5.92
CA LEU A 124 -5.41 4.37 7.06
C LEU A 124 -6.16 4.11 8.37
N LYS A 125 -7.44 4.47 8.46
CA LYS A 125 -8.30 4.18 9.63
C LYS A 125 -8.33 2.68 9.94
N ALA A 126 -8.63 1.84 8.96
CA ALA A 126 -8.63 0.39 9.15
C ALA A 126 -7.25 -0.16 9.57
N SER A 127 -6.16 0.45 9.10
CA SER A 127 -4.80 0.06 9.53
C SER A 127 -4.51 0.47 10.99
N VAL A 128 -5.06 1.60 11.44
CA VAL A 128 -4.92 2.11 12.82
C VAL A 128 -5.80 1.33 13.78
N GLU A 129 -7.06 1.06 13.42
CA GLU A 129 -7.99 0.23 14.20
C GLU A 129 -7.35 -1.11 14.54
N VAL A 130 -6.80 -1.79 13.54
CA VAL A 130 -6.10 -3.07 13.75
C VAL A 130 -4.87 -2.92 14.62
N ALA A 131 -4.11 -1.83 14.48
CA ALA A 131 -2.94 -1.57 15.31
C ALA A 131 -3.30 -1.35 16.80
N LEU A 132 -4.45 -0.73 17.06
CA LEU A 132 -5.00 -0.48 18.40
C LEU A 132 -5.58 -1.76 19.02
N ASP A 133 -6.43 -2.48 18.28
CA ASP A 133 -7.12 -3.69 18.77
C ASP A 133 -6.17 -4.83 19.11
N THR A 134 -5.03 -4.91 18.43
CA THR A 134 -4.06 -6.00 18.63
C THR A 134 -2.97 -5.67 19.64
N GLY A 135 -2.97 -4.46 20.21
CA GLY A 135 -1.97 -4.01 21.20
C GLY A 135 -0.53 -4.01 20.68
N THR A 136 -0.34 -4.06 19.35
CA THR A 136 0.97 -4.29 18.72
C THR A 136 1.73 -2.99 18.41
N ALA A 137 1.08 -1.82 18.50
CA ALA A 137 1.69 -0.54 18.23
C ALA A 137 2.16 0.16 19.51
N LYS A 138 3.45 0.54 19.54
CA LYS A 138 3.89 1.61 20.45
C LYS A 138 3.31 2.95 19.96
N PRO A 139 2.83 3.82 20.86
CA PRO A 139 2.22 5.11 20.51
C PRO A 139 3.07 5.96 19.54
N ASN A 140 4.40 5.90 19.61
CA ASN A 140 5.30 6.69 18.75
C ASN A 140 5.24 6.33 17.25
N SER A 141 4.74 5.14 16.87
CA SER A 141 4.47 4.82 15.45
C SER A 141 3.10 5.32 14.99
N LEU A 142 2.22 5.66 15.94
CA LEU A 142 0.88 6.23 15.73
C LEU A 142 0.87 7.77 15.88
N GLU A 143 1.85 8.37 16.55
CA GLU A 143 1.95 9.84 16.71
C GLU A 143 2.14 10.59 15.38
N ARG A 144 2.81 9.97 14.39
CA ARG A 144 2.87 10.54 13.02
C ARG A 144 1.57 10.38 12.23
N ILE A 145 0.64 9.54 12.69
CA ILE A 145 -0.64 9.27 12.01
C ILE A 145 -1.69 10.32 12.40
N THR A 146 -1.52 11.01 13.52
CA THR A 146 -2.48 12.00 14.05
C THR A 146 -2.31 13.41 13.47
N ILE A 147 -1.31 13.65 12.60
CA ILE A 147 -0.95 15.00 12.15
C ILE A 147 -1.05 15.10 10.62
N ASP A 148 -2.25 15.01 10.04
CA ASP A 148 -2.56 15.80 8.82
C ASP A 148 -4.04 15.84 8.40
N THR A 149 -4.97 15.88 9.35
CA THR A 149 -6.37 16.29 9.06
C THR A 149 -6.61 17.75 9.40
N THR A 150 -5.62 18.63 9.18
CA THR A 150 -5.90 20.07 9.17
C THR A 150 -6.54 20.41 7.82
N VAL A 151 -7.87 20.31 7.80
CA VAL A 151 -8.69 21.00 6.80
C VAL A 151 -8.31 22.47 6.87
N GLN A 152 -7.51 22.93 5.91
CA GLN A 152 -7.33 24.35 5.66
C GLN A 152 -8.60 24.81 4.93
N PRO A 153 -9.51 25.60 5.55
CA PRO A 153 -10.59 26.21 4.79
C PRO A 153 -9.95 27.14 3.77
N LYS A 154 -10.18 26.84 2.49
CA LYS A 154 -9.73 27.64 1.36
C LYS A 154 -10.29 29.06 1.51
N ALA A 155 -9.45 29.98 1.96
CA ALA A 155 -9.76 31.40 1.98
C ALA A 155 -9.91 31.88 0.52
N MET A 156 -11.15 32.05 0.07
CA MET A 156 -11.44 32.78 -1.16
C MET A 156 -11.37 34.28 -0.84
N PRO A 157 -10.56 35.08 -1.55
CA PRO A 157 -10.60 36.53 -1.39
C PRO A 157 -11.91 37.06 -1.97
N ILE A 158 -12.78 37.57 -1.09
CA ILE A 158 -13.97 38.33 -1.47
C ILE A 158 -13.48 39.66 -2.03
N ARG A 159 -13.66 39.87 -3.34
CA ARG A 159 -13.36 41.13 -4.03
C ARG A 159 -14.45 42.14 -3.65
N PRO A 160 -14.14 43.29 -3.01
CA PRO A 160 -15.15 44.31 -2.80
C PRO A 160 -15.53 44.91 -4.16
N THR A 161 -16.75 44.67 -4.59
CA THR A 161 -17.32 45.34 -5.76
C THR A 161 -17.84 46.67 -5.25
N ALA A 162 -17.13 47.76 -5.59
CA ALA A 162 -17.57 49.11 -5.33
C ALA A 162 -18.90 49.35 -6.05
N GLY A 163 -19.89 49.83 -5.29
CA GLY A 163 -21.17 50.28 -5.81
C GLY A 163 -21.52 51.63 -5.19
N PHE A 164 -21.78 52.59 -6.08
CA PHE A 164 -22.66 53.75 -5.92
C PHE A 164 -22.25 54.86 -4.93
N THR A 165 -21.77 55.97 -5.51
CA THR A 165 -22.57 57.21 -5.62
C THR A 165 -22.12 57.97 -6.87
#